data_AF-I2H060-F1
#
_entry.id   AF-I2H060-F1
#
_cell.length_a   1.000
_cell.length_b   1.000
_cell.length_c   1.000
_cell.angle_alpha   90.00
_cell.angle_beta   90.00
_cell.angle_gamma   90.00
#
_symmetry.space_group_name_H-M   'P 1'
#
loop_
_entity.id
_entity.type
_entity.pdbx_description
1 polymer ?
#
loop_
_entity_poly.entity_id
_entity_poly.type
_entity_poly.pdbx_seq_one_letter_code
_entity_poly.pdbx_strand_id
1 'polypeptide(L)'
;MSSKHQKIVLPYIIKYVPKELIKNKNVNLYGFDLDHTIISPKSGSIWPRDSHDWKYLKFCDKFETIDELFRIIEEDEQNVIIIFTNQGGVVSVPSTSKSCLKFTNKIEEILKDISERSKKNTKGNLIDRIWIYASTRESASMKKLNNKKSNGNDKKPSGIDKFIKKKKKEKTVENKVKNTTLKENVFTLMRKPNIGMSQEFVKDLLKNKGDVEYKWIYYCGDAGGRPNDHSDSDLQFAQNLNIEFKTPEQVFSTE
;
A
#
# COMPACT_ATOMS: atom_id res chain seq x y z
N MET A 1 -25.71 4.02 4.30
CA MET A 1 -25.08 2.70 4.54
C MET A 1 -23.76 2.93 5.26
N SER A 2 -23.46 2.17 6.31
CA SER A 2 -22.15 2.23 6.99
C SER A 2 -21.06 1.77 6.03
N SER A 3 -19.90 2.44 6.01
CA SER A 3 -18.76 2.05 5.16
C SER A 3 -18.32 0.62 5.47
N LYS A 4 -18.14 -0.21 4.43
CA LYS A 4 -17.63 -1.60 4.52
C LYS A 4 -16.16 -1.68 4.94
N HIS A 5 -15.44 -0.57 4.82
CA HIS A 5 -14.03 -0.45 5.19
C HIS A 5 -13.83 0.43 6.43
N GLN A 6 -12.85 0.07 7.24
CA GLN A 6 -12.25 0.96 8.22
C GLN A 6 -11.22 1.84 7.52
N LYS A 7 -11.48 3.15 7.48
CA LYS A 7 -10.53 4.17 7.01
C LYS A 7 -9.60 4.59 8.14
N ILE A 8 -8.30 4.51 7.91
CA ILE A 8 -7.26 4.95 8.87
C ILE A 8 -6.34 5.94 8.15
N VAL A 9 -6.18 7.12 8.73
CA VAL A 9 -5.36 8.22 8.18
C VAL A 9 -4.22 8.50 9.15
N LEU A 10 -3.01 8.08 8.80
CA LEU A 10 -1.78 8.33 9.54
C LEU A 10 -0.86 9.27 8.75
N PRO A 11 0.13 9.91 9.39
CA PRO A 11 1.05 10.83 8.72
C PRO A 11 1.69 10.26 7.45
N TYR A 12 2.10 8.99 7.47
CA TYR A 12 2.89 8.32 6.43
C TYR A 12 2.09 7.35 5.54
N ILE A 13 0.84 7.06 5.92
CA ILE A 13 0.00 6.09 5.20
C ILE A 13 -1.49 6.40 5.39
N ILE A 14 -2.27 6.22 4.34
CA ILE A 14 -3.73 6.12 4.41
C ILE A 14 -4.09 4.68 4.03
N LYS A 15 -4.94 4.02 4.83
CA LYS A 15 -5.38 2.66 4.55
C LYS A 15 -6.89 2.49 4.68
N TYR A 16 -7.44 1.65 3.80
CA TYR A 16 -8.82 1.19 3.80
C TYR A 16 -8.80 -0.32 3.95
N VAL A 17 -9.22 -0.79 5.13
CA VAL A 17 -9.19 -2.19 5.52
C VAL A 17 -10.62 -2.73 5.58
N PRO A 18 -10.97 -3.83 4.90
CA PRO A 18 -12.26 -4.47 5.05
C PRO A 18 -12.59 -4.75 6.51
N LYS A 19 -13.82 -4.47 6.92
CA LYS A 19 -14.29 -4.80 8.28
C LYS A 19 -14.59 -6.28 8.44
N GLU A 20 -14.93 -6.96 7.34
CA GLU A 20 -15.14 -8.40 7.35
C GLU A 20 -13.79 -9.12 7.39
N LEU A 21 -13.72 -10.14 8.24
CA LEU A 21 -12.50 -10.92 8.43
C LEU A 21 -12.37 -11.95 7.32
N ILE A 22 -11.12 -12.18 6.91
CA ILE A 22 -10.80 -13.31 6.05
C ILE A 22 -10.96 -14.59 6.87
N LYS A 23 -11.86 -15.47 6.41
CA LYS A 23 -12.21 -16.73 7.09
C LYS A 23 -11.26 -17.87 6.74
N ASN A 24 -10.54 -17.75 5.64
CA ASN A 24 -9.72 -18.82 5.09
C ASN A 24 -8.35 -18.83 5.77
N LYS A 25 -7.87 -20.04 6.12
CA LYS A 25 -6.54 -20.22 6.70
C LYS A 25 -5.43 -19.90 5.70
N ASN A 26 -5.61 -20.30 4.44
CA ASN A 26 -4.66 -20.04 3.36
C ASN A 26 -5.26 -18.99 2.43
N VAL A 27 -4.47 -17.97 2.07
CA VAL A 27 -4.91 -16.89 1.18
C VAL A 27 -3.92 -16.61 0.07
N ASN A 28 -4.44 -16.37 -1.14
CA ASN A 28 -3.65 -15.99 -2.29
C ASN A 28 -3.69 -14.47 -2.46
N LEU A 29 -2.53 -13.83 -2.51
CA LEU A 29 -2.40 -12.38 -2.55
C LEU A 29 -2.12 -11.89 -3.97
N TYR A 30 -2.99 -11.01 -4.47
CA TYR A 30 -2.85 -10.35 -5.76
C TYR A 30 -2.65 -8.87 -5.52
N GLY A 31 -1.43 -8.39 -5.76
CA GLY A 31 -1.07 -7.00 -5.52
C GLY A 31 -1.15 -6.16 -6.79
N PHE A 32 -1.57 -4.90 -6.64
CA PHE A 32 -1.70 -3.96 -7.76
C PHE A 32 -1.21 -2.56 -7.36
N ASP A 33 -0.67 -1.80 -8.31
CA ASP A 33 -0.73 -0.34 -8.25
C ASP A 33 -2.15 0.17 -8.59
N LEU A 34 -2.41 1.45 -8.34
CA LEU A 34 -3.69 2.08 -8.61
C LEU A 34 -3.67 2.90 -9.91
N ASP A 35 -2.83 3.93 -9.95
CA ASP A 35 -2.89 5.00 -10.95
C ASP A 35 -2.12 4.55 -12.20
N HIS A 36 -2.76 4.58 -13.37
CA HIS A 36 -2.27 4.00 -14.64
C HIS A 36 -2.12 2.47 -14.66
N THR A 37 -2.52 1.79 -13.59
CA THR A 37 -2.61 0.32 -13.53
C THR A 37 -4.07 -0.17 -13.51
N ILE A 38 -4.86 0.26 -12.52
CA ILE A 38 -6.29 -0.07 -12.44
C ILE A 38 -7.13 1.07 -13.03
N ILE A 39 -6.79 2.32 -12.71
CA ILE A 39 -7.55 3.50 -13.12
C ILE A 39 -6.67 4.50 -13.86
N SER A 40 -7.30 5.37 -14.65
CA SER A 40 -6.66 6.55 -15.24
C SER A 40 -7.55 7.78 -15.10
N PRO A 41 -7.01 9.00 -15.22
CA PRO A 41 -7.84 10.20 -15.28
C PRO A 41 -8.82 10.16 -16.44
N LYS A 42 -10.11 10.41 -16.16
CA LYS A 42 -11.16 10.45 -17.18
C LYS A 42 -10.93 11.59 -18.18
N SER A 43 -10.33 12.68 -17.72
CA SER A 43 -9.98 13.87 -18.51
C SER A 43 -8.89 13.66 -19.55
N GLY A 44 -8.18 12.51 -19.52
CA GLY A 44 -7.01 12.25 -20.36
C GLY A 44 -5.74 12.97 -19.91
N SER A 45 -5.78 13.68 -18.80
CA SER A 45 -4.61 14.31 -18.18
C SER A 45 -3.72 13.25 -17.52
N ILE A 46 -2.42 13.53 -17.32
CA ILE A 46 -1.53 12.63 -16.54
C ILE A 46 -1.98 12.57 -15.06
N TRP A 47 -2.44 13.72 -14.54
CA TRP A 47 -2.87 13.88 -13.15
C TRP A 47 -4.38 14.19 -13.07
N PRO A 48 -5.11 13.62 -12.09
CA PRO A 48 -6.55 13.88 -11.94
C PRO A 48 -6.82 15.33 -11.48
N ARG A 49 -7.86 15.95 -12.05
CA ARG A 49 -8.26 17.34 -11.73
C ARG A 49 -8.95 17.44 -10.36
N ASP A 50 -9.78 16.45 -10.04
CA ASP A 50 -10.55 16.36 -8.79
C ASP A 50 -10.78 14.89 -8.38
N SER A 51 -11.61 14.66 -7.36
CA SER A 51 -11.87 13.32 -6.81
C SER A 51 -12.66 12.40 -7.75
N HIS A 52 -13.39 12.97 -8.71
CA HIS A 52 -14.24 12.25 -9.67
C HIS A 52 -13.54 12.04 -11.02
N ASP A 53 -12.36 12.64 -11.23
CA ASP A 53 -11.57 12.51 -12.44
C ASP A 53 -10.81 11.18 -12.48
N TRP A 54 -11.55 10.08 -12.52
CA TRP A 54 -11.03 8.73 -12.66
C TRP A 54 -11.99 7.87 -13.50
N LYS A 55 -11.43 6.86 -14.15
CA LYS A 55 -12.15 5.78 -14.82
C LYS A 55 -11.31 4.52 -14.75
N TYR A 56 -11.93 3.35 -14.79
CA TYR A 56 -11.20 2.11 -15.01
C TYR A 56 -10.52 2.14 -16.38
N LEU A 57 -9.32 1.56 -16.45
CA LEU A 57 -8.61 1.40 -17.70
C LEU A 57 -9.29 0.33 -18.57
N LYS A 58 -9.05 0.42 -19.88
CA LYS A 58 -9.48 -0.55 -20.87
C LYS A 58 -8.26 -0.94 -21.70
N PHE A 59 -7.95 -2.23 -21.71
CA PHE A 59 -6.89 -2.82 -22.55
C PHE A 59 -7.48 -3.48 -23.81
N CYS A 60 -8.79 -3.71 -23.83
CA CYS A 60 -9.57 -4.09 -25.01
C CYS A 60 -10.95 -3.38 -24.96
N ASP A 61 -11.70 -3.46 -26.06
CA ASP A 61 -13.03 -2.83 -26.13
C ASP A 61 -14.09 -3.52 -25.27
N LYS A 62 -13.85 -4.78 -24.89
CA LYS A 62 -14.83 -5.63 -24.21
C LYS A 62 -14.90 -5.41 -22.70
N PHE A 63 -13.76 -5.21 -22.05
CA PHE A 63 -13.66 -5.26 -20.59
C PHE A 63 -12.86 -4.10 -20.00
N GLU A 64 -13.25 -3.69 -18.80
CA GLU A 64 -12.52 -2.76 -17.93
C GLU A 64 -11.62 -3.54 -16.98
N THR A 65 -10.57 -2.90 -16.45
CA THR A 65 -9.69 -3.53 -15.44
C THR A 65 -10.43 -4.02 -14.19
N ILE A 66 -11.55 -3.39 -13.83
CA ILE A 66 -12.39 -3.84 -12.71
C ILE A 66 -13.02 -5.22 -12.98
N ASP A 67 -13.33 -5.53 -14.24
CA ASP A 67 -13.93 -6.82 -14.60
C ASP A 67 -12.93 -7.95 -14.36
N GLU A 68 -11.64 -7.69 -14.59
CA GLU A 68 -10.57 -8.64 -14.26
C GLU A 68 -10.41 -8.85 -12.76
N LEU A 69 -10.54 -7.79 -11.94
CA LEU A 69 -10.54 -7.94 -10.48
C LEU A 69 -11.73 -8.79 -10.02
N PHE A 70 -12.89 -8.66 -10.68
CA PHE A 70 -14.03 -9.56 -10.44
C PHE A 70 -13.73 -10.99 -10.91
N ARG A 71 -13.06 -11.19 -12.05
CA ARG A 71 -12.66 -12.52 -12.52
C ARG A 71 -11.75 -13.24 -11.52
N ILE A 72 -10.73 -12.54 -10.99
CA ILE A 72 -9.82 -13.10 -9.97
C ILE A 72 -10.61 -13.60 -8.76
N ILE A 73 -11.64 -12.87 -8.31
CA ILE A 73 -12.42 -13.33 -7.17
C ILE A 73 -13.36 -14.50 -7.44
N GLU A 74 -13.78 -14.66 -8.71
CA GLU A 74 -14.60 -15.79 -9.14
C GLU A 74 -13.77 -17.06 -9.34
N GLU A 75 -12.54 -16.93 -9.83
CA GLU A 75 -11.65 -18.06 -10.10
C GLU A 75 -10.87 -18.53 -8.86
N ASP A 76 -10.58 -17.62 -7.93
CA ASP A 76 -9.86 -17.92 -6.69
C ASP A 76 -10.67 -17.55 -5.46
N GLU A 77 -11.37 -18.54 -4.89
CA GLU A 77 -12.21 -18.34 -3.69
C GLU A 77 -11.42 -17.88 -2.45
N GLN A 78 -10.09 -18.07 -2.44
CA GLN A 78 -9.21 -17.77 -1.31
C GLN A 78 -8.36 -16.51 -1.55
N ASN A 79 -8.68 -15.71 -2.56
CA ASN A 79 -7.91 -14.53 -2.89
C ASN A 79 -8.10 -13.38 -1.89
N VAL A 80 -7.11 -12.49 -1.89
CA VAL A 80 -7.18 -11.12 -1.40
C VAL A 80 -6.56 -10.23 -2.46
N ILE A 81 -7.23 -9.12 -2.77
CA ILE A 81 -6.72 -8.09 -3.68
C ILE A 81 -6.18 -6.93 -2.85
N ILE A 82 -4.94 -6.52 -3.12
CA ILE A 82 -4.25 -5.47 -2.38
C ILE A 82 -3.76 -4.39 -3.33
N ILE A 83 -4.15 -3.15 -3.07
CA ILE A 83 -3.68 -1.98 -3.81
C ILE A 83 -2.61 -1.26 -2.97
N PHE A 84 -1.43 -1.11 -3.55
CA PHE A 84 -0.32 -0.31 -3.01
C PHE A 84 -0.02 0.86 -3.92
N THR A 85 -0.28 2.09 -3.45
CA THR A 85 -0.16 3.29 -4.30
C THR A 85 0.74 4.38 -3.68
N ASN A 86 1.53 5.04 -4.53
CA ASN A 86 2.51 6.06 -4.15
C ASN A 86 1.94 7.49 -4.27
N GLN A 87 1.30 8.01 -3.22
CA GLN A 87 0.61 9.31 -3.26
C GLN A 87 1.50 10.49 -2.84
N GLY A 88 2.52 10.77 -3.66
CA GLY A 88 3.54 11.82 -3.41
C GLY A 88 3.00 13.25 -3.35
N GLY A 89 1.77 13.50 -3.81
CA GLY A 89 1.08 14.79 -3.70
C GLY A 89 0.25 14.94 -2.41
N VAL A 90 0.02 13.86 -1.67
CA VAL A 90 -0.96 13.82 -0.58
C VAL A 90 -0.31 14.05 0.77
N VAL A 91 -0.71 15.10 1.47
CA VAL A 91 -0.35 15.33 2.88
C VAL A 91 -1.55 14.95 3.75
N SER A 92 -1.44 13.87 4.52
CA SER A 92 -2.56 13.29 5.28
C SER A 92 -2.83 13.95 6.64
N VAL A 93 -1.91 14.79 7.13
CA VAL A 93 -2.06 15.49 8.41
C VAL A 93 -1.85 17.00 8.23
N PRO A 94 -2.86 17.83 8.55
CA PRO A 94 -4.19 17.44 9.05
C PRO A 94 -5.00 16.69 7.98
N SER A 95 -5.89 15.79 8.41
CA SER A 95 -6.74 14.99 7.51
C SER A 95 -7.78 15.82 6.74
N THR A 96 -7.98 17.07 7.17
CA THR A 96 -8.81 18.08 6.51
C THR A 96 -8.08 18.81 5.38
N SER A 97 -6.81 18.48 5.09
CA SER A 97 -6.08 19.12 3.99
C SER A 97 -6.78 18.83 2.65
N LYS A 98 -6.76 19.81 1.74
CA LYS A 98 -7.38 19.65 0.40
C LYS A 98 -6.85 18.42 -0.34
N SER A 99 -5.55 18.14 -0.24
CA SER A 99 -4.95 16.96 -0.87
C SER A 99 -5.41 15.64 -0.23
N CYS A 100 -5.56 15.61 1.11
CA CYS A 100 -6.06 14.43 1.80
C CYS A 100 -7.52 14.18 1.44
N LEU A 101 -8.37 15.20 1.52
CA LEU A 101 -9.79 15.10 1.19
C LEU A 101 -10.02 14.66 -0.27
N LYS A 102 -9.31 15.27 -1.23
CA LYS A 102 -9.38 14.86 -2.64
C LYS A 102 -9.05 13.38 -2.82
N PHE A 103 -7.97 12.91 -2.20
CA PHE A 103 -7.56 11.50 -2.30
C PHE A 103 -8.55 10.56 -1.59
N THR A 104 -8.95 10.87 -0.36
CA THR A 104 -9.88 10.01 0.38
C THR A 104 -11.25 9.94 -0.28
N ASN A 105 -11.73 11.04 -0.86
CA ASN A 105 -13.00 11.04 -1.61
C ASN A 105 -12.89 10.17 -2.88
N LYS A 106 -11.78 10.27 -3.63
CA LYS A 106 -11.52 9.40 -4.79
C LYS A 106 -11.59 7.91 -4.40
N ILE A 107 -10.91 7.51 -3.33
CA ILE A 107 -10.94 6.11 -2.87
C ILE A 107 -12.35 5.70 -2.40
N GLU A 108 -13.08 6.59 -1.72
CA GLU A 108 -14.45 6.32 -1.27
C GLU A 108 -15.42 6.18 -2.45
N GLU A 109 -15.26 6.95 -3.52
CA GLU A 109 -16.03 6.81 -4.76
C GLU A 109 -15.74 5.48 -5.47
N ILE A 110 -14.46 5.08 -5.56
CA ILE A 110 -14.07 3.78 -6.13
C ILE A 110 -14.67 2.63 -5.31
N LEU A 111 -14.53 2.65 -3.98
CA LEU A 111 -15.11 1.63 -3.10
C LEU A 111 -16.65 1.60 -3.20
N LYS A 112 -17.29 2.75 -3.41
CA LYS A 112 -18.75 2.82 -3.63
C LYS A 112 -19.13 2.11 -4.94
N ASP A 113 -18.45 2.39 -6.05
CA ASP A 113 -18.71 1.73 -7.34
C ASP A 113 -18.46 0.21 -7.23
N ILE A 114 -17.34 -0.22 -6.62
CA ILE A 114 -17.06 -1.64 -6.35
C ILE A 114 -18.19 -2.28 -5.55
N SER A 115 -18.70 -1.61 -4.51
CA SER A 115 -19.81 -2.10 -3.71
C SER A 115 -21.11 -2.23 -4.52
N GLU A 116 -21.39 -1.28 -5.41
CA GLU A 116 -22.58 -1.30 -6.27
C GLU A 116 -22.51 -2.41 -7.32
N ARG A 117 -21.34 -2.63 -7.94
CA ARG A 117 -21.08 -3.74 -8.87
C ARG A 117 -21.13 -5.09 -8.17
N SER A 118 -20.58 -5.19 -6.97
CA SER A 118 -20.59 -6.44 -6.19
C SER A 118 -22.01 -6.88 -5.81
N LYS A 119 -22.97 -5.96 -5.63
CA LYS A 119 -24.39 -6.31 -5.40
C LYS A 119 -25.05 -7.01 -6.60
N LYS A 120 -24.54 -6.79 -7.80
CA LYS A 120 -25.04 -7.40 -9.04
C LYS A 120 -24.33 -8.71 -9.36
N ASN A 121 -23.18 -8.96 -8.75
CA ASN A 121 -22.40 -10.18 -8.95
C ASN A 121 -22.90 -11.28 -8.00
N THR A 122 -23.24 -12.45 -8.56
CA THR A 122 -23.74 -13.60 -7.79
C THR A 122 -22.63 -14.53 -7.30
N LYS A 123 -21.39 -14.37 -7.79
CA LYS A 123 -20.28 -15.30 -7.59
C LYS A 123 -19.20 -14.81 -6.62
N GLY A 124 -19.25 -13.56 -6.16
CA GLY A 124 -18.27 -13.06 -5.20
C GLY A 124 -18.47 -11.59 -4.84
N ASN A 125 -17.96 -11.20 -3.67
CA ASN A 125 -18.04 -9.83 -3.18
C ASN A 125 -16.66 -9.18 -3.09
N LEU A 126 -16.26 -8.47 -4.15
CA LEU A 126 -14.95 -7.81 -4.25
C LEU A 126 -14.72 -6.83 -3.10
N ILE A 127 -15.78 -6.15 -2.65
CA ILE A 127 -15.67 -5.14 -1.59
C ILE A 127 -15.14 -5.72 -0.27
N ASP A 128 -15.39 -7.01 0.01
CA ASP A 128 -14.95 -7.64 1.25
C ASP A 128 -13.51 -8.18 1.15
N ARG A 129 -12.92 -8.21 -0.07
CA ARG A 129 -11.60 -8.77 -0.36
C ARG A 129 -10.57 -7.75 -0.85
N ILE A 130 -10.97 -6.50 -1.05
CA ILE A 130 -10.09 -5.43 -1.53
C ILE A 130 -9.53 -4.58 -0.39
N TRP A 131 -8.20 -4.50 -0.33
CA TRP A 131 -7.44 -3.73 0.64
C TRP A 131 -6.67 -2.62 -0.05
N ILE A 132 -6.60 -1.42 0.55
CA ILE A 132 -5.93 -0.28 -0.07
C ILE A 132 -4.97 0.37 0.92
N TYR A 133 -3.73 0.56 0.48
CA TYR A 133 -2.66 1.21 1.23
C TYR A 133 -1.99 2.26 0.34
N ALA A 134 -1.93 3.49 0.84
CA ALA A 134 -1.42 4.63 0.10
C ALA A 134 -0.33 5.34 0.90
N SER A 135 0.90 5.34 0.37
CA SER A 135 2.01 6.09 0.96
C SER A 135 1.82 7.58 0.73
N THR A 136 2.03 8.39 1.76
CA THR A 136 1.77 9.84 1.70
C THR A 136 3.07 10.64 1.72
N ARG A 137 2.96 11.94 1.47
CA ARG A 137 4.07 12.89 1.54
C ARG A 137 4.23 13.44 2.95
N GLU A 138 5.49 13.48 3.41
CA GLU A 138 5.86 14.20 4.63
C GLU A 138 5.61 15.70 4.49
N SER A 139 4.84 16.27 5.42
CA SER A 139 4.55 17.70 5.42
C SER A 139 5.81 18.53 5.69
N ALA A 140 5.89 19.73 5.12
CA ALA A 140 7.04 20.62 5.34
C ALA A 140 7.24 20.93 6.84
N SER A 141 6.15 21.02 7.60
CA SER A 141 6.18 21.21 9.05
C SER A 141 6.82 20.02 9.78
N MET A 142 6.49 18.79 9.38
CA MET A 142 7.09 17.58 9.96
C MET A 142 8.58 17.46 9.60
N LYS A 143 8.95 17.74 8.35
CA LYS A 143 10.37 17.77 7.91
C LYS A 143 11.20 18.71 8.77
N LYS A 144 10.70 19.93 9.03
CA LYS A 144 11.39 20.92 9.88
C LYS A 144 11.55 20.42 11.33
N LEU A 145 10.54 19.75 11.87
CA LEU A 145 10.59 19.22 13.23
C LEU A 145 11.59 18.05 13.35
N ASN A 146 11.60 17.16 12.37
CA ASN A 146 12.53 16.02 12.32
C ASN A 146 14.00 16.49 12.17
N ASN A 147 14.25 17.47 11.31
CA ASN A 147 15.59 18.06 11.16
C ASN A 147 16.05 18.85 12.40
N LYS A 148 15.13 19.48 13.15
CA LYS A 148 15.46 20.10 14.45
C LYS A 148 15.82 19.06 15.51
N LYS A 149 15.17 17.89 15.50
CA LYS A 149 15.49 16.79 16.43
C LYS A 149 16.82 16.12 16.09
N SER A 150 17.19 16.02 14.82
CA SER A 150 18.51 15.48 14.43
C SER A 150 19.67 16.43 14.75
N ASN A 151 19.44 17.75 14.73
CA ASN A 151 20.46 18.76 15.01
C ASN A 151 20.48 19.27 16.47
N GLY A 152 19.65 18.71 17.34
CA GLY A 152 19.49 19.15 18.72
C GLY A 152 19.80 18.04 19.72
N ASN A 153 21.08 17.65 19.85
CA ASN A 153 21.69 17.12 21.08
C ASN A 153 23.20 16.89 20.93
N ASP A 154 23.98 17.97 21.02
CA ASP A 154 25.25 17.96 21.77
C ASP A 154 24.98 18.72 23.08
N LYS A 155 24.44 18.01 24.07
CA LYS A 155 24.52 18.43 25.47
C LYS A 155 25.23 17.33 26.26
N LYS A 156 26.37 17.72 26.84
CA LYS A 156 27.32 16.93 27.64
C LYS A 156 26.64 15.87 28.54
N PRO A 157 27.31 14.72 28.78
CA PRO A 157 26.85 13.76 29.76
C PRO A 157 27.05 14.35 31.17
N SER A 158 25.96 14.51 31.91
CA SER A 158 26.01 14.76 33.36
C SER A 158 25.34 13.59 34.08
N GLY A 159 26.19 12.73 34.65
CA GLY A 159 25.90 11.88 35.81
C GLY A 159 24.75 10.87 35.66
N ILE A 160 25.08 9.67 35.21
CA ILE A 160 24.97 8.38 35.95
C ILE A 160 25.78 7.37 35.11
N ASP A 161 27.09 7.61 35.02
CA ASP A 161 28.06 6.57 34.69
C ASP A 161 28.55 5.99 36.01
N LYS A 162 27.81 5.01 36.53
CA LYS A 162 28.23 4.06 37.58
C LYS A 162 27.07 3.09 37.76
N PHE A 163 27.34 1.79 37.58
CA PHE A 163 26.42 0.64 37.38
C PHE A 163 26.16 0.40 35.88
N ILE A 164 26.97 -0.37 35.16
CA ILE A 164 27.16 -1.82 35.34
C ILE A 164 28.52 -2.24 34.77
N LYS A 165 29.47 -2.56 35.64
CA LYS A 165 30.60 -3.48 35.36
C LYS A 165 30.24 -4.80 36.07
N LYS A 166 30.60 -5.93 35.45
CA LYS A 166 30.31 -7.36 35.80
C LYS A 166 28.94 -7.82 35.27
N LYS A 167 28.79 -8.91 34.48
CA LYS A 167 29.56 -10.15 34.30
C LYS A 167 29.42 -10.68 32.84
N LYS A 168 30.30 -11.64 32.54
CA LYS A 168 30.62 -12.34 31.29
C LYS A 168 29.59 -13.40 30.85
N LYS A 169 29.58 -13.64 29.52
CA LYS A 169 29.36 -14.90 28.73
C LYS A 169 27.96 -15.54 28.85
N GLU A 170 27.26 -15.93 27.78
CA GLU A 170 27.65 -16.88 26.72
C GLU A 170 27.00 -16.58 25.33
N LYS A 171 27.50 -17.31 24.32
CA LYS A 171 27.35 -17.21 22.84
C LYS A 171 25.89 -17.50 22.41
N THR A 172 25.36 -17.08 21.25
CA THR A 172 25.77 -17.44 19.88
C THR A 172 24.87 -16.70 18.84
N VAL A 173 25.41 -16.33 17.67
CA VAL A 173 24.71 -15.93 16.41
C VAL A 173 23.95 -14.57 16.34
N GLU A 174 24.50 -13.47 16.87
CA GLU A 174 23.93 -12.11 16.65
C GLU A 174 24.88 -11.07 16.02
N ASN A 175 26.10 -11.46 15.64
CA ASN A 175 27.12 -10.49 15.22
C ASN A 175 27.23 -10.34 13.69
N LYS A 176 26.14 -9.91 13.03
CA LYS A 176 26.27 -9.29 11.70
C LYS A 176 25.32 -8.11 11.43
N VAL A 177 24.52 -7.66 12.39
CA VAL A 177 23.63 -6.50 12.23
C VAL A 177 23.78 -5.53 13.40
N LYS A 178 25.00 -5.04 13.62
CA LYS A 178 25.26 -3.88 14.49
C LYS A 178 26.34 -3.04 13.84
N ASN A 179 25.94 -2.20 12.87
CA ASN A 179 26.52 -0.88 12.60
C ASN A 179 26.00 -0.27 11.29
N THR A 180 24.71 0.10 11.26
CA THR A 180 24.19 1.23 10.47
C THR A 180 22.74 1.47 10.88
N THR A 181 22.48 2.25 11.93
CA THR A 181 21.12 2.66 12.28
C THR A 181 20.99 4.17 12.12
N LEU A 182 21.03 4.61 10.86
CA LEU A 182 20.21 5.75 10.48
C LEU A 182 18.78 5.22 10.56
N LYS A 183 17.96 5.73 11.49
CA LYS A 183 16.52 5.44 11.50
C LYS A 183 15.95 5.97 10.19
N GLU A 184 15.80 5.10 9.20
CA GLU A 184 15.20 5.47 7.93
C GLU A 184 13.82 6.11 8.17
N ASN A 185 13.57 7.19 7.45
CA ASN A 185 12.34 7.95 7.59
C ASN A 185 11.14 7.05 7.23
N VAL A 186 10.15 6.94 8.12
CA VAL A 186 8.95 6.10 7.92
C VAL A 186 8.22 6.43 6.61
N PHE A 187 8.27 7.69 6.15
CA PHE A 187 7.72 8.09 4.86
C PHE A 187 8.44 7.42 3.67
N THR A 188 9.75 7.22 3.79
CA THR A 188 10.56 6.50 2.79
C THR A 188 10.24 5.02 2.81
N LEU A 189 10.16 4.41 4.00
CA LEU A 189 9.84 2.99 4.16
C LEU A 189 8.48 2.61 3.54
N MET A 190 7.49 3.50 3.62
CA MET A 190 6.16 3.26 3.06
C MET A 190 6.10 3.48 1.54
N ARG A 191 7.06 4.19 0.95
CA ARG A 191 7.01 4.53 -0.48
C ARG A 191 7.69 3.44 -1.31
N LYS A 192 6.98 2.91 -2.32
CA LYS A 192 7.59 1.99 -3.30
C LYS A 192 8.81 2.67 -3.94
N PRO A 193 9.95 1.97 -4.09
CA PRO A 193 10.08 0.51 -4.09
C PRO A 193 10.25 -0.16 -2.72
N ASN A 194 10.22 0.59 -1.60
CA ASN A 194 10.28 -0.02 -0.27
C ASN A 194 9.00 -0.77 0.09
N ILE A 195 9.14 -1.79 0.93
CA ILE A 195 8.08 -2.77 1.23
C ILE A 195 7.16 -2.40 2.40
N GLY A 196 7.26 -1.18 2.94
CA GLY A 196 6.57 -0.80 4.19
C GLY A 196 5.06 -0.91 4.13
N MET A 197 4.42 -0.58 2.99
CA MET A 197 2.97 -0.78 2.84
C MET A 197 2.58 -2.26 2.90
N SER A 198 3.40 -3.15 2.32
CA SER A 198 3.17 -4.60 2.38
C SER A 198 3.34 -5.13 3.80
N GLN A 199 4.33 -4.63 4.54
CA GLN A 199 4.49 -4.98 5.95
C GLN A 199 3.30 -4.51 6.80
N GLU A 200 2.74 -3.33 6.54
CA GLU A 200 1.52 -2.88 7.21
C GLU A 200 0.29 -3.73 6.85
N PHE A 201 0.18 -4.14 5.58
CA PHE A 201 -0.84 -5.10 5.15
C PHE A 201 -0.74 -6.43 5.91
N VAL A 202 0.44 -7.05 5.96
CA VAL A 202 0.63 -8.32 6.67
C VAL A 202 0.31 -8.17 8.16
N LYS A 203 0.69 -7.05 8.80
CA LYS A 203 0.31 -6.79 10.20
C LYS A 203 -1.19 -6.73 10.39
N ASP A 204 -1.91 -6.04 9.51
CA ASP A 204 -3.37 -5.94 9.61
C ASP A 204 -4.06 -7.28 9.32
N LEU A 205 -3.54 -8.05 8.35
CA LEU A 205 -4.00 -9.41 8.03
C LEU A 205 -3.89 -10.33 9.25
N LEU A 206 -2.75 -10.31 9.95
CA LEU A 206 -2.44 -11.17 11.10
C LEU A 206 -3.00 -10.67 12.44
N LYS A 207 -3.62 -9.49 12.48
CA LYS A 207 -4.12 -8.89 13.74
C LYS A 207 -5.29 -9.67 14.35
N ASN A 208 -5.91 -10.58 13.61
CA ASN A 208 -7.02 -11.40 14.05
C ASN A 208 -6.53 -12.83 14.37
N LYS A 209 -6.91 -13.35 15.55
CA LYS A 209 -6.41 -14.58 16.19
C LYS A 209 -6.57 -15.85 15.34
N GLY A 210 -5.69 -16.04 14.35
CA GLY A 210 -5.59 -17.26 13.57
C GLY A 210 -4.28 -17.32 12.80
N ASP A 211 -3.79 -18.53 12.60
CA ASP A 211 -2.64 -18.83 11.76
C ASP A 211 -3.04 -18.68 10.28
N VAL A 212 -3.17 -17.43 9.79
CA VAL A 212 -3.37 -17.18 8.37
C VAL A 212 -2.03 -17.33 7.65
N GLU A 213 -1.95 -18.30 6.77
CA GLU A 213 -0.86 -18.49 5.83
C GLU A 213 -1.21 -17.77 4.53
N TYR A 214 -0.24 -17.13 3.89
CA TYR A 214 -0.48 -16.39 2.66
C TYR A 214 0.59 -16.70 1.61
N LYS A 215 0.19 -16.59 0.34
CA LYS A 215 1.06 -16.75 -0.81
C LYS A 215 0.83 -15.61 -1.79
N TRP A 216 1.89 -14.86 -2.12
CA TRP A 216 1.84 -13.91 -3.21
C TRP A 216 1.78 -14.64 -4.56
N ILE A 217 0.82 -14.24 -5.39
CA ILE A 217 0.69 -14.74 -6.77
C ILE A 217 1.48 -13.83 -7.70
N TYR A 218 1.18 -12.54 -7.71
CA TYR A 218 1.98 -11.52 -8.41
C TYR A 218 1.72 -10.11 -7.85
N TYR A 219 2.58 -9.17 -8.27
CA TYR A 219 2.34 -7.73 -8.20
C TYR A 219 2.23 -7.14 -9.61
N CYS A 220 1.15 -6.41 -9.87
CA CYS A 220 0.88 -5.76 -11.15
C CYS A 220 1.05 -4.25 -11.03
N GLY A 221 1.80 -3.62 -11.94
CA GLY A 221 2.01 -2.17 -11.93
C GLY A 221 2.58 -1.64 -13.24
N ASP A 222 2.27 -0.38 -13.57
CA ASP A 222 2.71 0.29 -14.80
C ASP A 222 4.17 0.76 -14.72
N ALA A 223 4.70 1.00 -13.52
CA ALA A 223 6.08 1.42 -13.31
C ALA A 223 7.06 0.24 -13.39
N GLY A 224 7.19 -0.34 -14.59
CA GLY A 224 7.96 -1.53 -14.91
C GLY A 224 9.39 -1.28 -15.41
N GLY A 225 9.82 -0.02 -15.53
CA GLY A 225 11.17 0.34 -16.01
C GLY A 225 11.38 0.22 -17.53
N ARG A 226 10.30 0.17 -18.32
CA ARG A 226 10.35 0.20 -19.79
C ARG A 226 10.77 1.60 -20.28
N PRO A 227 11.24 1.76 -21.54
CA PRO A 227 11.75 3.04 -22.04
C PRO A 227 10.81 4.26 -21.88
N ASN A 228 9.49 4.02 -21.83
CA ASN A 228 8.47 5.07 -21.69
C ASN A 228 7.81 5.09 -20.29
N ASP A 229 8.25 4.25 -19.35
CA ASP A 229 7.71 4.26 -18.00
C ASP A 229 8.30 5.45 -17.21
N HIS A 230 7.47 6.10 -16.40
CA HIS A 230 7.94 7.20 -15.53
C HIS A 230 8.98 6.71 -14.51
N SER A 231 8.87 5.48 -14.04
CA SER A 231 9.78 4.86 -13.08
C SER A 231 9.72 3.34 -13.18
N ASP A 232 10.53 2.67 -12.37
CA ASP A 232 10.56 1.22 -12.17
C ASP A 232 10.14 0.83 -10.74
N SER A 233 9.40 1.72 -10.04
CA SER A 233 9.11 1.53 -8.62
C SER A 233 8.27 0.30 -8.32
N ASP A 234 7.44 -0.14 -9.27
CA ASP A 234 6.58 -1.32 -9.11
C ASP A 234 7.36 -2.61 -9.35
N LEU A 235 8.20 -2.63 -10.38
CA LEU A 235 9.14 -3.72 -10.63
C LEU A 235 10.07 -3.93 -9.42
N GLN A 236 10.71 -2.86 -8.94
CA GLN A 236 11.60 -2.95 -7.79
C GLN A 236 10.86 -3.31 -6.49
N PHE A 237 9.61 -2.84 -6.31
CA PHE A 237 8.79 -3.25 -5.16
C PHE A 237 8.51 -4.75 -5.16
N ALA A 238 8.15 -5.32 -6.32
CA ALA A 238 7.94 -6.74 -6.48
C ALA A 238 9.24 -7.54 -6.24
N GLN A 239 10.38 -7.08 -6.77
CA GLN A 239 11.69 -7.68 -6.53
C GLN A 239 12.06 -7.67 -5.04
N ASN A 240 11.83 -6.55 -4.34
CA ASN A 240 12.11 -6.42 -2.91
C ASN A 240 11.21 -7.32 -2.03
N LEU A 241 10.03 -7.69 -2.52
CA LEU A 241 9.16 -8.69 -1.89
C LEU A 241 9.47 -10.12 -2.33
N ASN A 242 10.36 -10.31 -3.32
CA ASN A 242 10.62 -11.59 -3.98
C ASN A 242 9.34 -12.23 -4.57
N ILE A 243 8.56 -11.43 -5.30
CA ILE A 243 7.31 -11.86 -5.94
C ILE A 243 7.35 -11.60 -7.45
N GLU A 244 6.55 -12.34 -8.19
CA GLU A 244 6.42 -12.16 -9.65
C GLU A 244 5.87 -10.75 -9.95
N PHE A 245 6.53 -10.04 -10.86
CA PHE A 245 6.05 -8.78 -11.40
C PHE A 245 5.33 -9.00 -12.72
N LYS A 246 4.18 -8.35 -12.91
CA LYS A 246 3.44 -8.31 -14.17
C LYS A 246 3.11 -6.87 -14.55
N THR A 247 3.10 -6.57 -15.85
CA THR A 247 2.60 -5.29 -16.34
C THR A 247 1.07 -5.31 -16.45
N PRO A 248 0.40 -4.15 -16.53
CA PRO A 248 -1.04 -4.09 -16.73
C PRO A 248 -1.47 -4.82 -18.01
N GLU A 249 -0.69 -4.72 -19.09
CA GLU A 249 -0.99 -5.39 -20.35
C GLU A 249 -0.97 -6.92 -20.20
N GLN A 250 -0.06 -7.47 -19.39
CA GLN A 250 0.01 -8.92 -19.15
C GLN A 250 -1.17 -9.44 -18.33
N VAL A 251 -1.76 -8.61 -17.46
CA VAL A 251 -2.86 -9.01 -16.57
C VAL A 251 -4.23 -8.74 -17.21
N PHE A 252 -4.39 -7.60 -17.89
CA PHE A 252 -5.70 -7.09 -18.32
C PHE A 252 -5.98 -7.26 -19.82
N SER A 253 -5.05 -7.75 -20.63
CA SER A 253 -5.24 -7.93 -22.08
C SER A 253 -5.73 -9.32 -22.49
N THR A 254 -6.26 -10.13 -21.57
CA THR A 254 -6.78 -11.46 -21.92
C THR A 254 -8.08 -11.34 -22.72
N GLU A 255 -8.15 -12.04 -23.87
CA GLU A 255 -9.23 -11.96 -24.89
C GLU A 255 -10.60 -12.51 -24.51
#